data_AF-A0A7V0QIL7-F1
#
_entry.id   AF-A0A7V0QIL7-F1
#
_cell.length_a   1.000
_cell.length_b   1.000
_cell.length_c   1.000
_cell.angle_alpha   90.00
_cell.angle_beta   90.00
_cell.angle_gamma   90.00
#
_symmetry.space_group_name_H-M   'P 1'
#
loop_
_entity.id
_entity.type
_entity.pdbx_description
1 polymer ?
#
loop_
_entity_poly.entity_id
_entity_poly.type
_entity_poly.pdbx_seq_one_letter_code
_entity_poly.pdbx_strand_id
1 'polypeptide(L)'
;MDLIINFFHNTGFGLATYGHLIMIAVGLVFIYLGIAKHYEPLLLVPIGFGILMGNIPVFKGLGLGIYEKGSVLNYLYFGVRQGVYPPLIFLGIGAMTDFSTMLARPKLMLLGAAAQVGIFVTFLAALALGFPANEAGSIGIIGGADGPTAIFLSAKLAPHLVGPIAIAAYSYMALVPVIQPPIMYLLTTKEERLIKMSDPRPVSKREKILFPIVAFLLCCFLAPAALPL
;
A
#
# COMPACT_ATOMS: atom_id res chain seq x y z
N MET A 1 33.93 17.92 -31.60
CA MET A 1 33.83 16.68 -30.81
C MET A 1 33.35 16.99 -29.39
N ASP A 2 33.89 18.04 -28.77
CA ASP A 2 33.56 18.44 -27.39
C ASP A 2 32.09 18.79 -27.16
N LEU A 3 31.41 19.34 -28.17
CA LEU A 3 29.99 19.71 -28.06
C LEU A 3 29.07 18.48 -27.97
N ILE A 4 29.44 17.38 -28.63
CA ILE A 4 28.72 16.10 -28.55
C ILE A 4 28.98 15.42 -27.21
N ILE A 5 30.24 15.46 -26.74
CA ILE A 5 30.62 14.90 -25.44
C ILE A 5 29.91 15.65 -24.30
N ASN A 6 29.90 16.98 -24.35
CA ASN A 6 29.18 17.81 -23.38
C ASN A 6 27.66 17.61 -23.46
N PHE A 7 27.11 17.38 -24.66
CA PHE A 7 25.70 17.02 -24.81
C PHE A 7 25.38 15.69 -24.10
N PHE A 8 26.18 14.64 -24.33
CA PHE A 8 26.01 13.35 -23.67
C PHE A 8 26.14 13.45 -22.14
N HIS A 9 27.12 14.20 -21.63
CA HIS A 9 27.28 14.43 -20.20
C HIS A 9 26.10 15.16 -19.55
N ASN A 10 25.39 16.00 -20.30
CA ASN A 10 24.21 16.73 -19.84
C ASN A 10 22.89 15.96 -20.05
N THR A 11 22.91 14.84 -20.77
CA THR A 11 21.75 13.95 -20.91
C THR A 11 21.62 13.02 -19.71
N GLY A 12 20.42 12.46 -19.52
CA GLY A 12 20.19 11.45 -18.48
C GLY A 12 21.08 10.20 -18.64
N PHE A 13 21.62 9.94 -19.82
CA PHE A 13 22.59 8.86 -20.04
C PHE A 13 23.96 9.16 -19.42
N GLY A 14 24.40 10.43 -19.44
CA GLY A 14 25.67 10.86 -18.85
C GLY A 14 25.60 11.13 -17.34
N LEU A 15 24.40 11.42 -16.82
CA LEU A 15 24.15 11.66 -15.39
C LEU A 15 23.75 10.39 -14.62
N ALA A 16 23.53 9.28 -15.31
CA ALA A 16 23.12 8.02 -14.71
C ALA A 16 24.21 7.46 -13.78
N THR A 17 23.84 7.28 -12.52
CA THR A 17 24.64 6.49 -11.57
C THR A 17 24.13 5.06 -11.52
N TYR A 18 24.96 4.16 -10.96
CA TYR A 18 24.60 2.76 -10.79
C TYR A 18 23.27 2.54 -10.02
N GLY A 19 22.97 3.41 -9.04
CA GLY A 19 21.71 3.35 -8.29
C GLY A 19 20.47 3.60 -9.14
N HIS A 20 20.56 4.53 -10.11
CA HIS A 20 19.46 4.80 -11.04
C HIS A 20 19.15 3.57 -11.90
N LEU A 21 20.19 2.90 -12.40
CA LEU A 21 20.05 1.70 -13.23
C LEU A 21 19.40 0.55 -12.46
N ILE A 22 19.78 0.34 -11.19
CA ILE A 22 19.14 -0.67 -10.32
C ILE A 22 17.65 -0.36 -10.17
N MET A 23 17.31 0.88 -9.81
CA MET A 23 15.90 1.24 -9.59
C MET A 23 15.08 1.16 -10.87
N ILE A 24 15.65 1.52 -12.02
CA ILE A 24 15.01 1.32 -13.33
C ILE A 24 14.73 -0.17 -13.56
N ALA A 25 15.69 -1.06 -13.28
CA ALA A 25 15.48 -2.50 -13.40
C ALA A 25 14.34 -2.99 -12.47
N VAL A 26 14.27 -2.49 -11.22
CA VAL A 26 13.16 -2.79 -10.30
C VAL A 26 11.82 -2.32 -10.86
N GLY A 27 11.76 -1.10 -11.41
CA GLY A 27 10.55 -0.56 -12.05
C GLY A 27 10.09 -1.41 -13.23
N LEU A 28 11.02 -1.88 -14.07
CA LEU A 28 10.72 -2.79 -15.17
C LEU A 28 10.18 -4.15 -14.68
N VAL A 29 10.74 -4.70 -13.61
CA VAL A 29 10.24 -5.94 -12.99
C VAL A 29 8.82 -5.75 -12.49
N PHE A 30 8.49 -4.61 -11.87
CA PHE A 30 7.15 -4.34 -11.36
C PHE A 30 6.12 -4.21 -12.48
N ILE A 31 6.48 -3.52 -13.56
CA ILE A 31 5.64 -3.45 -14.77
C ILE A 31 5.43 -4.85 -15.36
N TYR A 32 6.49 -5.68 -15.41
CA TYR A 32 6.38 -7.05 -15.88
C TYR A 32 5.45 -7.90 -15.01
N LEU A 33 5.58 -7.83 -13.68
CA LEU A 33 4.69 -8.55 -12.76
C LEU A 33 3.23 -8.09 -12.89
N GLY A 34 3.01 -6.78 -12.99
CA GLY A 34 1.67 -6.21 -13.17
C GLY A 34 1.03 -6.63 -14.49
N ILE A 35 1.76 -6.60 -15.60
CA ILE A 35 1.21 -6.87 -16.94
C ILE A 35 1.19 -8.37 -17.26
N ALA A 36 2.33 -9.05 -17.16
CA ALA A 36 2.47 -10.44 -17.62
C ALA A 36 1.99 -11.48 -16.59
N LYS A 37 2.04 -11.14 -15.29
CA LYS A 37 1.57 -12.03 -14.22
C LYS A 37 0.24 -11.56 -13.61
N HIS A 38 -0.30 -10.42 -14.04
CA HIS A 38 -1.55 -9.85 -13.55
C HIS A 38 -1.57 -9.61 -12.02
N TYR A 39 -0.40 -9.33 -11.44
CA TYR A 39 -0.26 -9.03 -10.02
C TYR A 39 -0.63 -7.57 -9.75
N GLU A 40 -1.80 -7.35 -9.13
CA GLU A 40 -2.38 -6.03 -8.83
C GLU A 40 -2.09 -4.94 -9.88
N PRO A 41 -2.50 -5.14 -11.15
CA PRO A 41 -2.07 -4.30 -12.28
C PRO A 41 -2.44 -2.82 -12.10
N LEU A 42 -3.55 -2.55 -11.41
CA LEU A 42 -4.04 -1.19 -11.14
C LEU A 42 -3.05 -0.34 -10.34
N LEU A 43 -2.17 -0.97 -9.55
CA LEU A 43 -1.23 -0.27 -8.65
C LEU A 43 0.21 -0.58 -9.00
N LEU A 44 0.57 -1.84 -9.27
CA LEU A 44 1.96 -2.22 -9.60
C LEU A 44 2.46 -1.54 -10.88
N VAL A 45 1.59 -1.39 -11.90
CA VAL A 45 1.99 -0.75 -13.16
C VAL A 45 2.26 0.75 -12.96
N PRO A 46 1.34 1.57 -12.38
CA PRO A 46 1.66 2.96 -12.07
C PRO A 46 2.85 3.14 -11.14
N ILE A 47 3.04 2.28 -10.13
CA ILE A 47 4.21 2.32 -9.25
C ILE A 47 5.48 2.05 -10.03
N GLY A 48 5.51 1.01 -10.86
CA GLY A 48 6.64 0.69 -11.72
C GLY A 48 6.99 1.83 -12.66
N PHE A 49 6.00 2.44 -13.31
CA PHE A 49 6.21 3.65 -14.13
C PHE A 49 6.72 4.84 -13.31
N GLY A 50 6.20 5.05 -12.10
CA GLY A 50 6.68 6.07 -11.17
C GLY A 50 8.15 5.86 -10.78
N ILE A 51 8.58 4.61 -10.56
CA ILE A 51 9.97 4.25 -10.32
C ILE A 51 10.82 4.59 -11.54
N LEU A 52 10.39 4.26 -12.76
CA LEU A 52 11.11 4.63 -13.98
C LEU A 52 11.27 6.15 -14.08
N MET A 53 10.16 6.89 -14.00
CA MET A 53 10.15 8.34 -14.13
C MET A 53 10.98 9.03 -13.05
N GLY A 54 10.88 8.58 -11.80
CA GLY A 54 11.60 9.16 -10.66
C GLY A 54 13.11 8.88 -10.67
N ASN A 55 13.56 7.87 -11.43
CA ASN A 55 14.97 7.47 -11.51
C ASN A 55 15.61 7.80 -12.87
N ILE A 56 14.93 8.52 -13.77
CA ILE A 56 15.60 9.15 -14.91
C ILE A 56 16.35 10.38 -14.37
N PRO A 57 17.69 10.39 -14.39
CA PRO A 57 18.45 11.51 -13.88
C PRO A 57 18.25 12.71 -14.80
N VAL A 58 17.81 13.81 -14.18
CA VAL A 58 17.57 15.09 -14.84
C VAL A 58 18.44 16.16 -14.21
N PHE A 59 18.81 17.15 -15.02
CA PHE A 59 19.54 18.31 -14.53
C PHE A 59 18.71 19.04 -13.47
N LYS A 60 19.31 19.36 -12.31
CA LYS A 60 18.62 20.07 -11.23
C LYS A 60 18.28 21.49 -11.70
N GLY A 61 17.04 21.95 -11.47
CA GLY A 61 16.59 23.31 -11.82
C GLY A 61 15.69 23.40 -13.07
N LEU A 62 15.33 22.28 -13.69
CA LEU A 62 14.41 22.25 -14.84
C LEU A 62 12.92 22.24 -14.45
N GLY A 63 12.58 22.24 -13.17
CA GLY A 63 11.19 22.15 -12.72
C GLY A 63 10.56 20.77 -12.96
N LEU A 64 11.37 19.70 -12.99
CA LEU A 64 10.92 18.35 -13.35
C LEU A 64 10.94 17.37 -12.17
N GLY A 65 11.68 17.67 -11.09
CA GLY A 65 11.86 16.75 -9.98
C GLY A 65 10.64 16.64 -9.07
N ILE A 66 10.41 15.47 -8.47
CA ILE A 66 9.34 15.21 -7.48
C ILE A 66 9.44 16.17 -6.27
N TYR A 67 10.67 16.52 -5.88
CA TYR A 67 10.94 17.41 -4.75
C TYR A 67 11.14 18.88 -5.16
N GLU A 68 10.99 19.19 -6.44
CA GLU A 68 11.16 20.54 -6.97
C GLU A 68 9.81 21.28 -6.96
N LYS A 69 9.73 22.38 -6.21
CA LYS A 69 8.48 23.16 -6.10
C LYS A 69 8.04 23.66 -7.47
N GLY A 70 6.77 23.44 -7.82
CA GLY A 70 6.20 23.88 -9.09
C GLY A 70 6.29 22.86 -10.22
N SER A 71 6.95 21.71 -10.00
CA SER A 71 6.92 20.61 -10.98
C SER A 71 5.57 19.88 -10.94
N VAL A 72 5.17 19.30 -12.09
CA VAL A 72 3.97 18.46 -12.17
C VAL A 72 4.07 17.28 -11.20
N LEU A 73 5.24 16.66 -11.09
CA LEU A 73 5.46 15.53 -10.17
C LEU A 73 5.36 15.95 -8.69
N ASN A 74 5.75 17.17 -8.36
CA ASN A 74 5.60 17.72 -7.01
C ASN A 74 4.13 17.94 -6.66
N TYR A 75 3.31 18.44 -7.59
CA TYR A 75 1.86 18.59 -7.40
C TYR A 75 1.15 17.24 -7.26
N LEU A 76 1.57 16.22 -8.00
CA LEU A 76 1.05 14.86 -7.80
C LEU A 76 1.48 14.30 -6.45
N TYR A 77 2.75 14.45 -6.06
CA TYR A 77 3.23 13.96 -4.77
C TYR A 77 2.63 14.71 -3.56
N PHE A 78 2.20 15.96 -3.75
CA PHE A 78 1.49 16.73 -2.73
C PHE A 78 0.25 15.98 -2.19
N GLY A 79 -0.53 15.35 -3.07
CA GLY A 79 -1.72 14.61 -2.64
C GLY A 79 -1.41 13.39 -1.77
N VAL A 80 -0.24 12.77 -1.96
CA VAL A 80 0.27 11.70 -1.09
C VAL A 80 0.77 12.28 0.22
N ARG A 81 1.62 13.31 0.16
CA ARG A 81 2.25 13.92 1.34
C ARG A 81 1.24 14.55 2.30
N GLN A 82 0.19 15.17 1.77
CA GLN A 82 -0.88 15.76 2.58
C GLN A 82 -1.97 14.75 2.97
N GLY A 83 -1.85 13.49 2.53
CA GLY A 83 -2.83 12.46 2.85
C GLY A 83 -4.21 12.71 2.23
N VAL A 84 -4.27 13.31 1.04
CA VAL A 84 -5.52 13.55 0.30
C VAL A 84 -5.93 12.33 -0.50
N TYR A 85 -4.97 11.67 -1.17
CA TYR A 85 -5.28 10.52 -2.03
C TYR A 85 -5.69 9.27 -1.27
N PRO A 86 -5.05 8.88 -0.14
CA PRO A 86 -5.45 7.65 0.55
C PRO A 86 -6.90 7.64 1.03
N PRO A 87 -7.45 8.71 1.67
CA PRO A 87 -8.87 8.79 1.99
C PRO A 87 -9.80 8.69 0.79
N LEU A 88 -9.43 9.31 -0.34
CA LEU A 88 -10.23 9.22 -1.57
C LEU A 88 -10.26 7.79 -2.14
N ILE A 89 -9.13 7.08 -2.04
CA ILE A 89 -9.06 5.66 -2.41
C ILE A 89 -9.93 4.83 -1.44
N PHE A 90 -9.88 5.10 -0.13
CA PHE A 90 -10.74 4.43 0.86
C PHE A 90 -12.23 4.64 0.62
N LEU A 91 -12.62 5.86 0.25
CA LEU A 91 -14.00 6.15 -0.14
C LEU A 91 -14.44 5.26 -1.32
N GLY A 92 -13.56 5.08 -2.31
CA GLY A 92 -13.79 4.17 -3.44
C GLY A 92 -13.89 2.71 -3.02
N ILE A 93 -12.96 2.21 -2.20
CA ILE A 93 -12.97 0.83 -1.66
C ILE A 93 -14.26 0.60 -0.86
N GLY A 94 -14.63 1.54 0.01
CA GLY A 94 -15.85 1.48 0.81
C GLY A 94 -17.12 1.44 -0.06
N ALA A 95 -17.15 2.22 -1.14
CA ALA A 95 -18.27 2.21 -2.10
C ALA A 95 -18.41 0.87 -2.86
N MET A 96 -17.31 0.14 -3.07
CA MET A 96 -17.30 -1.16 -3.74
C MET A 96 -17.47 -2.35 -2.78
N THR A 97 -17.41 -2.13 -1.47
CA THR A 97 -17.40 -3.20 -0.48
C THR A 97 -18.82 -3.71 -0.19
N ASP A 98 -19.05 -5.01 -0.35
CA ASP A 98 -20.30 -5.65 0.05
C ASP A 98 -20.23 -6.16 1.51
N PHE A 99 -21.00 -5.54 2.39
CA PHE A 99 -21.10 -5.92 3.80
C PHE A 99 -22.03 -7.12 4.06
N SER A 100 -22.74 -7.62 3.05
CA SER A 100 -23.76 -8.66 3.22
C SER A 100 -23.22 -9.94 3.86
N THR A 101 -22.05 -10.40 3.44
CA THR A 101 -21.44 -11.65 3.93
C THR A 101 -20.96 -11.52 5.38
N MET A 102 -20.36 -10.38 5.72
CA MET A 102 -19.90 -10.08 7.08
C MET A 102 -21.09 -9.87 8.03
N LEU A 103 -22.11 -9.12 7.61
CA LEU A 103 -23.34 -8.96 8.38
C LEU A 103 -24.04 -10.30 8.60
N ALA A 104 -24.09 -11.17 7.58
CA ALA A 104 -24.70 -12.49 7.73
C ALA A 104 -24.01 -13.33 8.82
N ARG A 105 -22.71 -13.12 9.06
CA ARG A 105 -21.92 -13.83 10.07
C ARG A 105 -21.03 -12.86 10.87
N PRO A 106 -21.58 -12.14 11.86
CA PRO A 106 -20.83 -11.12 12.59
C PRO A 106 -19.59 -11.65 13.32
N LYS A 107 -19.57 -12.95 13.67
CA LYS A 107 -18.39 -13.63 14.26
C LYS A 107 -17.14 -13.51 13.36
N LEU A 108 -17.30 -13.31 12.05
CA LEU A 108 -16.19 -13.07 11.13
C LEU A 108 -15.44 -11.76 11.44
N MET A 109 -16.07 -10.78 12.09
CA MET A 109 -15.38 -9.56 12.51
C MET A 109 -14.26 -9.85 13.52
N LEU A 110 -14.41 -10.87 14.36
CA LEU A 110 -13.37 -11.27 15.33
C LEU A 110 -12.13 -11.84 14.63
N LEU A 111 -12.31 -12.55 13.51
CA LEU A 111 -11.19 -12.97 12.67
C LEU A 111 -10.47 -11.75 12.07
N GLY A 112 -11.21 -10.73 11.66
CA GLY A 112 -10.65 -9.44 11.23
C GLY A 112 -9.84 -8.75 12.32
N ALA A 113 -10.32 -8.75 13.57
CA ALA A 113 -9.58 -8.21 14.71
C ALA A 113 -8.28 -9.00 14.97
N ALA A 114 -8.33 -10.33 14.92
CA ALA A 114 -7.16 -11.19 15.07
C ALA A 114 -6.15 -11.00 13.91
N ALA A 115 -6.61 -10.73 12.69
CA ALA A 115 -5.75 -10.47 11.55
C ALA A 115 -4.85 -9.23 11.76
N GLN A 116 -5.31 -8.23 12.54
CA GLN A 116 -4.52 -7.04 12.87
C GLN A 116 -3.35 -7.31 13.83
N VAL A 117 -3.27 -8.50 14.44
CA VAL A 117 -2.09 -8.91 15.25
C VAL A 117 -0.80 -8.84 14.41
N GLY A 118 -0.90 -9.07 13.09
CA GLY A 118 0.23 -8.92 12.17
C GLY A 118 0.89 -7.54 12.21
N ILE A 119 0.11 -6.47 12.42
CA ILE A 119 0.65 -5.10 12.58
C ILE A 119 1.54 -5.02 13.81
N PHE A 120 1.04 -5.51 14.95
CA PHE A 120 1.78 -5.44 16.22
C PHE A 120 3.03 -6.31 16.21
N VAL A 121 2.97 -7.51 15.62
CA VAL A 121 4.14 -8.39 15.48
C VAL A 121 5.20 -7.72 14.61
N THR A 122 4.79 -7.13 13.48
CA THR A 122 5.70 -6.42 12.57
C THR A 122 6.32 -5.19 13.23
N PHE A 123 5.51 -4.43 13.99
CA PHE A 123 5.96 -3.28 14.77
C PHE A 123 7.01 -3.67 15.83
N LEU A 124 6.74 -4.71 16.62
CA LEU A 124 7.66 -5.20 17.65
C LEU A 124 8.96 -5.75 17.04
N ALA A 125 8.86 -6.44 15.90
CA ALA A 125 10.03 -6.90 15.17
C ALA A 125 10.89 -5.73 14.66
N ALA A 126 10.27 -4.69 14.10
CA ALA A 126 10.99 -3.50 13.65
C ALA A 126 11.69 -2.77 14.82
N LEU A 127 11.03 -2.65 15.97
CA LEU A 127 11.65 -2.13 17.20
C LEU A 127 12.85 -2.98 17.64
N ALA A 128 12.72 -4.31 17.62
CA ALA A 128 13.80 -5.23 18.00
C ALA A 128 15.01 -5.15 17.04
N LEU A 129 14.78 -4.80 15.77
CA LEU A 129 15.83 -4.54 14.78
C LEU A 129 16.47 -3.14 14.92
N GLY A 130 16.01 -2.31 15.87
CA GLY A 130 16.60 -1.00 16.18
C GLY A 130 15.98 0.18 15.45
N PHE A 131 14.84 0.01 14.76
CA PHE A 131 14.14 1.15 14.16
C PHE A 131 13.51 2.05 15.23
N PRO A 132 13.53 3.39 15.05
CA PRO A 132 12.83 4.30 15.94
C PRO A 132 11.31 4.08 15.87
N ALA A 133 10.60 4.39 16.96
CA ALA A 133 9.17 4.06 17.11
C ALA A 133 8.28 4.58 15.97
N ASN A 134 8.58 5.75 15.41
CA ASN A 134 7.82 6.32 14.29
C ASN A 134 8.01 5.54 12.98
N GLU A 135 9.24 5.09 12.71
CA GLU A 135 9.56 4.27 11.55
C GLU A 135 9.01 2.85 11.74
N ALA A 136 9.21 2.26 12.91
CA ALA A 136 8.64 0.97 13.27
C ALA A 136 7.11 0.99 13.15
N GLY A 137 6.44 2.06 13.59
CA GLY A 137 5.00 2.25 13.44
C GLY A 137 4.56 2.25 11.97
N SER A 138 5.33 2.91 11.11
CA SER A 138 5.07 2.95 9.67
C SER A 138 5.28 1.59 9.00
N ILE A 139 6.34 0.87 9.38
CA ILE A 139 6.64 -0.49 8.90
C ILE A 139 5.57 -1.48 9.39
N GLY A 140 5.12 -1.32 10.64
CA GLY A 140 4.11 -2.18 11.27
C GLY A 140 2.81 -2.28 10.47
N ILE A 141 2.33 -1.16 9.91
CA ILE A 141 1.07 -1.13 9.15
C ILE A 141 1.08 -2.03 7.92
N ILE A 142 2.25 -2.37 7.36
CA ILE A 142 2.37 -3.34 6.27
C ILE A 142 1.72 -4.68 6.67
N GLY A 143 1.82 -5.07 7.95
CA GLY A 143 1.19 -6.28 8.48
C GLY A 143 -0.34 -6.28 8.45
N GLY A 144 -0.98 -5.13 8.22
CA GLY A 144 -2.42 -5.00 8.03
C GLY A 144 -2.89 -5.29 6.61
N ALA A 145 -1.94 -5.43 5.66
CA ALA A 145 -2.20 -5.66 4.23
C ALA A 145 -3.13 -4.61 3.58
N ASP A 146 -3.04 -3.36 4.04
CA ASP A 146 -3.84 -2.24 3.55
C ASP A 146 -2.94 -1.10 3.06
N GLY A 147 -2.68 -1.10 1.74
CA GLY A 147 -1.74 -0.18 1.09
C GLY A 147 -2.05 1.31 1.30
N PRO A 148 -3.29 1.78 1.06
CA PRO A 148 -3.62 3.19 1.28
C PRO A 148 -3.44 3.63 2.76
N THR A 149 -3.77 2.80 3.75
CA THR A 149 -3.53 3.13 5.17
C THR A 149 -2.04 3.18 5.47
N ALA A 150 -1.25 2.25 4.91
CA ALA A 150 0.21 2.24 5.06
C ALA A 150 0.85 3.51 4.50
N ILE A 151 0.39 3.98 3.33
CA ILE A 151 0.83 5.25 2.74
C ILE A 151 0.41 6.43 3.61
N PHE A 152 -0.83 6.46 4.08
CA PHE A 152 -1.35 7.55 4.89
C PHE A 152 -0.59 7.72 6.21
N LEU A 153 -0.35 6.62 6.92
CA LEU A 153 0.36 6.67 8.20
C LEU A 153 1.85 6.96 8.00
N SER A 154 2.50 6.32 7.03
CA SER A 154 3.93 6.58 6.75
C SER A 154 4.17 8.02 6.32
N ALA A 155 3.25 8.65 5.57
CA ALA A 155 3.35 10.06 5.21
C ALA A 155 3.31 11.01 6.42
N LYS A 156 2.72 10.59 7.54
CA LYS A 156 2.66 11.36 8.80
C LYS A 156 3.80 11.02 9.76
N LEU A 157 4.16 9.74 9.89
CA LEU A 157 5.12 9.25 10.87
C LEU A 157 6.56 9.18 10.36
N ALA A 158 6.77 8.72 9.12
CA ALA A 158 8.09 8.56 8.51
C ALA A 158 8.07 8.90 7.00
N PRO A 159 8.00 10.19 6.63
CA PRO A 159 7.82 10.62 5.24
C PRO A 159 8.91 10.14 4.27
N HIS A 160 10.13 9.90 4.77
CA HIS A 160 11.25 9.37 3.99
C HIS A 160 11.14 7.88 3.68
N LEU A 161 10.29 7.13 4.41
CA LEU A 161 10.05 5.70 4.19
C LEU A 161 8.80 5.40 3.35
N VAL A 162 8.02 6.42 2.97
CA VAL A 162 6.77 6.23 2.19
C VAL A 162 7.01 5.42 0.91
N GLY A 163 8.09 5.71 0.18
CA GLY A 163 8.43 4.98 -1.05
C GLY A 163 8.68 3.49 -0.81
N PRO A 164 9.67 3.11 0.03
CA PRO A 164 9.94 1.73 0.38
C PRO A 164 8.72 0.99 0.98
N ILE A 165 7.95 1.64 1.86
CA ILE A 165 6.76 1.05 2.50
C ILE A 165 5.66 0.79 1.47
N ALA A 166 5.37 1.76 0.59
CA ALA A 166 4.36 1.58 -0.46
C ALA A 166 4.74 0.43 -1.40
N ILE A 167 6.01 0.37 -1.80
CA ILE A 167 6.54 -0.72 -2.63
C ILE A 167 6.36 -2.07 -1.93
N ALA A 168 6.78 -2.17 -0.67
CA ALA A 168 6.67 -3.40 0.12
C ALA A 168 5.21 -3.83 0.32
N ALA A 169 4.32 -2.90 0.70
CA ALA A 169 2.91 -3.18 0.95
C ALA A 169 2.22 -3.81 -0.26
N TYR A 170 2.26 -3.15 -1.42
CA TYR A 170 1.60 -3.68 -2.63
C TYR A 170 2.28 -4.91 -3.20
N SER A 171 3.62 -5.01 -3.11
CA SER A 171 4.33 -6.22 -3.55
C SER A 171 3.94 -7.43 -2.71
N TYR A 172 3.79 -7.28 -1.40
CA TYR A 172 3.38 -8.38 -0.53
C TYR A 172 1.89 -8.72 -0.66
N MET A 173 1.02 -7.74 -0.88
CA MET A 173 -0.39 -7.99 -1.19
C MET A 173 -0.54 -8.82 -2.46
N ALA A 174 0.21 -8.51 -3.51
CA ALA A 174 0.26 -9.31 -4.72
C ALA A 174 0.81 -10.74 -4.52
N LEU A 175 1.64 -10.96 -3.49
CA LEU A 175 2.21 -12.26 -3.15
C LEU A 175 1.34 -13.09 -2.19
N VAL A 176 0.19 -12.57 -1.73
CA VAL A 176 -0.74 -13.32 -0.86
C VAL A 176 -1.10 -14.70 -1.42
N PRO A 177 -1.40 -14.88 -2.73
CA PRO A 177 -1.69 -16.21 -3.28
C PRO A 177 -0.51 -17.21 -3.21
N VAL A 178 0.71 -16.71 -3.05
CA VAL A 178 1.93 -17.54 -2.91
C VAL A 178 2.24 -17.82 -1.44
N ILE A 179 2.06 -16.81 -0.57
CA ILE A 179 2.43 -16.89 0.85
C ILE A 179 1.33 -17.57 1.69
N GLN A 180 0.06 -17.28 1.41
CA GLN A 180 -1.05 -17.71 2.24
C GLN A 180 -1.30 -19.24 2.18
N PRO A 181 -1.31 -19.91 1.00
CA PRO A 181 -1.63 -21.35 0.97
C PRO A 181 -0.64 -22.23 1.74
N PRO A 182 0.70 -22.05 1.66
CA PRO A 182 1.64 -22.81 2.47
C PRO A 182 1.39 -22.70 3.98
N ILE A 183 1.07 -21.49 4.47
CA ILE A 183 0.76 -21.24 5.87
C ILE A 183 -0.52 -21.97 6.27
N MET A 184 -1.55 -21.92 5.41
CA MET A 184 -2.78 -22.70 5.63
C MET A 184 -2.47 -24.20 5.70
N TYR A 185 -1.63 -24.71 4.80
CA TYR A 185 -1.24 -26.12 4.79
C TYR A 185 -0.49 -26.56 6.05
N LEU A 186 0.31 -25.67 6.62
CA LEU A 186 1.11 -25.89 7.82
C LEU A 186 0.29 -25.85 9.12
N LEU A 187 -0.66 -24.90 9.24
CA LEU A 187 -1.34 -24.62 10.50
C LEU A 187 -2.70 -25.31 10.66
N THR A 188 -3.34 -25.73 9.57
CA THR A 188 -4.67 -26.37 9.63
C THR A 188 -4.60 -27.86 9.29
N THR A 189 -5.60 -28.61 9.72
CA THR A 189 -5.74 -30.04 9.40
C THR A 189 -6.66 -30.26 8.19
N LYS A 190 -6.65 -31.49 7.63
CA LYS A 190 -7.60 -31.85 6.57
C LYS A 190 -9.06 -31.83 7.06
N GLU A 191 -9.29 -32.24 8.31
CA GLU A 191 -10.63 -32.27 8.91
C GLU A 191 -11.22 -30.87 9.04
N GLU A 192 -10.44 -29.89 9.54
CA GLU A 192 -10.86 -28.49 9.64
C GLU A 192 -11.20 -27.87 8.29
N ARG A 193 -10.44 -28.20 7.23
CA ARG A 193 -10.67 -27.68 5.86
C ARG A 193 -11.92 -28.27 5.20
N LEU A 194 -12.41 -29.41 5.68
CA LEU A 194 -13.60 -30.08 5.16
C LEU A 194 -14.89 -29.67 5.90
N ILE A 195 -14.80 -28.75 6.88
CA ILE A 195 -15.97 -28.24 7.60
C ILE A 195 -16.91 -27.52 6.62
N LYS A 196 -18.15 -28.02 6.51
CA LYS A 196 -19.19 -27.39 5.69
C LYS A 196 -19.71 -26.13 6.38
N MET A 197 -19.49 -24.99 5.75
CA MET A 197 -20.08 -23.72 6.18
C MET A 197 -21.59 -23.75 5.93
N SER A 198 -22.39 -23.33 6.93
CA SER A 198 -23.85 -23.19 6.79
C SER A 198 -24.24 -22.16 5.72
N ASP A 199 -25.52 -22.07 5.37
CA ASP A 199 -25.97 -21.00 4.51
C ASP A 199 -25.98 -19.65 5.27
N PRO A 200 -25.59 -18.54 4.62
CA PRO A 200 -25.65 -17.22 5.24
C PRO A 200 -27.11 -16.84 5.52
N ARG A 201 -27.35 -16.17 6.65
CA ARG A 201 -28.68 -15.61 6.94
C ARG A 201 -29.05 -14.52 5.93
N PRO A 202 -30.35 -14.30 5.65
CA PRO A 202 -30.77 -13.14 4.87
C PRO A 202 -30.48 -11.84 5.64
N VAL A 203 -29.84 -10.89 4.96
CA VAL A 203 -29.53 -9.56 5.52
C VAL A 203 -30.51 -8.55 4.93
N SER A 204 -31.22 -7.84 5.82
CA SER A 204 -32.23 -6.87 5.40
C SER A 204 -31.60 -5.62 4.78
N LYS A 205 -32.33 -4.95 3.87
CA LYS A 205 -31.86 -3.68 3.28
C LYS A 205 -31.63 -2.60 4.34
N ARG A 206 -32.45 -2.57 5.40
CA ARG A 206 -32.31 -1.62 6.52
C ARG A 206 -30.99 -1.85 7.26
N GLU A 207 -30.64 -3.10 7.51
CA GLU A 207 -29.39 -3.47 8.17
C GLU A 207 -28.16 -3.02 7.37
N LYS A 208 -28.16 -3.24 6.04
CA LYS A 208 -27.07 -2.79 5.16
C LYS A 208 -26.88 -1.27 5.15
N ILE A 209 -27.98 -0.51 5.25
CA ILE A 209 -27.95 0.96 5.25
C ILE A 209 -27.50 1.50 6.61
N LEU A 210 -28.00 0.93 7.71
CA LEU A 210 -27.68 1.39 9.07
C LEU A 210 -26.26 1.01 9.49
N PHE A 211 -25.76 -0.13 9.04
CA PHE A 211 -24.44 -0.64 9.43
C PHE A 211 -23.30 0.38 9.26
N PRO A 212 -23.04 0.94 8.06
CA PRO A 212 -21.91 1.87 7.88
C PRO A 212 -22.06 3.14 8.74
N ILE A 213 -23.29 3.63 8.97
CA ILE A 213 -23.54 4.82 9.80
C ILE A 213 -23.20 4.51 11.26
N VAL A 214 -23.72 3.41 11.79
CA VAL A 214 -23.46 3.00 13.19
C VAL A 214 -21.99 2.65 13.39
N ALA A 215 -21.38 1.93 12.45
CA ALA A 215 -19.96 1.60 12.49
C ALA A 215 -19.08 2.86 12.45
N PHE A 216 -19.37 3.81 11.55
CA PHE A 216 -18.63 5.07 11.47
C PHE A 216 -18.69 5.84 12.80
N LEU A 217 -19.89 6.03 13.36
CA LEU A 217 -20.05 6.73 14.62
C LEU A 217 -19.27 6.00 15.73
N LEU A 218 -19.48 4.70 15.90
CA LEU A 218 -18.82 3.93 16.94
C LEU A 218 -17.29 3.98 16.81
N CYS A 219 -16.75 3.75 15.61
CA CYS A 219 -15.31 3.78 15.37
C CYS A 219 -14.71 5.17 15.60
N CYS A 220 -15.35 6.23 15.09
CA CYS A 220 -14.82 7.59 15.21
C CYS A 220 -14.96 8.15 16.63
N PHE A 221 -15.97 7.75 17.39
CA PHE A 221 -16.08 8.10 18.81
C PHE A 221 -15.04 7.39 19.67
N LEU A 222 -14.69 6.14 19.36
CA LEU A 222 -13.63 5.40 20.07
C LEU A 222 -12.22 5.84 19.66
N ALA A 223 -12.00 6.10 18.37
CA ALA A 223 -10.71 6.44 17.80
C ALA A 223 -10.83 7.65 16.85
N PRO A 224 -10.88 8.89 17.36
CA PRO A 224 -11.06 10.09 16.54
C PRO A 224 -9.97 10.30 15.47
N ALA A 225 -8.77 9.76 15.71
CA ALA A 225 -7.66 9.83 14.75
C ALA A 225 -7.96 9.09 13.41
N ALA A 226 -8.94 8.19 13.40
CA ALA A 226 -9.38 7.46 12.22
C ALA A 226 -10.42 8.20 11.38
N LEU A 227 -10.94 9.36 11.82
CA LEU A 227 -11.92 10.17 11.06
C LEU A 227 -11.63 10.37 9.57
N PRO A 228 -10.38 10.62 9.12
CA PRO A 228 -10.09 10.81 7.70
C PRO A 228 -9.99 9.50 6.89
N LEU A 229 -10.16 8.32 7.50
CA LEU A 229 -10.10 7.00 6.85
C LEU A 229 -11.50 6.37 6.83
#